data_AF-A0A8U0HPY9-F1
#
_entry.id   AF-A0A8U0HPY9-F1
#
_cell.length_a   1.000
_cell.length_b   1.000
_cell.length_c   1.000
_cell.angle_alpha   90.00
_cell.angle_beta   90.00
_cell.angle_gamma   90.00
#
_symmetry.space_group_name_H-M   'P 1'
#
loop_
_entity.id
_entity.type
_entity.pdbx_description
1 polymer ?
#
loop_
_entity_poly.entity_id
_entity_poly.type
_entity_poly.pdbx_seq_one_letter_code
_entity_poly.pdbx_strand_id
1 'polypeptide(L)'
;MGHRALLAYRRDDATDRSTDDAGDSAAERGDSADPPDAAYDLHRSHWGGAEFALLDRISADAPYAADTRFAVDPEPIATARSLADAAANHLDFLHHEAFYRVSADYRPTAFHPVWFGLEVDSDTVERSETVGHGALVEAVPEDANYFRGWVRGTKAVVGEMVDRGALGRGAAADYLADRVRSWTDDREVILPG
;
A
#
# COMPACT_ATOMS: atom_id res chain seq x y z
N MET A 1 -17.94 -3.62 4.60
CA MET A 1 -16.48 -3.61 4.35
C MET A 1 -16.18 -4.66 3.31
N GLY A 2 -15.28 -4.34 2.37
CA GLY A 2 -15.01 -5.15 1.19
C GLY A 2 -13.82 -6.10 1.36
N HIS A 3 -12.98 -5.91 2.38
CA HIS A 3 -11.78 -6.72 2.70
C HIS A 3 -10.85 -7.00 1.51
N ARG A 4 -10.89 -6.16 0.47
CA ARG A 4 -10.10 -6.33 -0.75
C ARG A 4 -8.66 -5.90 -0.51
N ALA A 5 -7.73 -6.60 -1.15
CA ALA A 5 -6.33 -6.22 -1.19
C ALA A 5 -5.75 -6.28 -2.60
N LEU A 6 -4.82 -5.37 -2.86
CA LEU A 6 -3.92 -5.39 -4.00
C LEU A 6 -2.54 -5.84 -3.51
N LEU A 7 -1.89 -6.74 -4.24
CA LEU A 7 -0.58 -7.26 -3.92
C LEU A 7 0.38 -6.99 -5.06
N ALA A 8 1.61 -6.59 -4.74
CA ALA A 8 2.70 -6.38 -5.68
C ALA A 8 3.78 -7.42 -5.39
N TYR A 9 3.83 -8.49 -6.19
CA TYR A 9 4.86 -9.51 -6.09
C TYR A 9 6.09 -9.08 -6.87
N ARG A 10 7.25 -9.04 -6.21
CA ARG A 10 8.51 -8.65 -6.83
C ARG A 10 8.83 -9.64 -7.93
N ARG A 11 9.10 -9.10 -9.12
CA ARG A 11 9.59 -9.87 -10.24
C ARG A 11 11.08 -10.09 -10.02
N ASP A 12 11.52 -11.34 -10.04
CA ASP A 12 12.94 -11.61 -10.17
C ASP A 12 13.36 -11.20 -11.59
N ASP A 13 14.27 -10.23 -11.70
CA ASP A 13 14.99 -9.98 -12.94
C ASP A 13 15.88 -11.20 -13.22
N ALA A 14 15.28 -12.23 -13.82
CA ALA A 14 15.98 -13.38 -14.36
C ALA A 14 16.73 -12.99 -15.65
N THR A 15 17.60 -11.98 -15.58
CA THR A 15 18.50 -11.55 -16.66
C THR A 15 19.78 -10.94 -16.08
N ASP A 16 20.45 -11.63 -15.15
CA ASP A 16 21.92 -11.78 -15.20
C ASP A 16 22.41 -12.82 -14.17
N ARG A 17 22.05 -14.10 -14.33
CA ARG A 17 22.77 -15.19 -13.64
C ARG A 17 23.71 -15.88 -14.63
N SER A 18 24.75 -15.15 -15.04
CA SER A 18 26.01 -15.81 -15.40
C SER A 18 26.69 -16.23 -14.09
N THR A 19 26.98 -17.52 -14.00
CA THR A 19 27.66 -18.21 -12.91
C THR A 19 28.92 -17.49 -12.42
N ASP A 20 29.07 -17.34 -11.11
CA ASP A 20 30.24 -17.84 -10.37
C ASP A 20 30.05 -17.75 -8.85
N ASP A 21 30.90 -18.50 -8.17
CA ASP A 21 30.69 -19.28 -6.94
C ASP A 21 31.00 -18.54 -5.62
N ALA A 22 30.50 -19.14 -4.53
CA ALA A 22 30.92 -19.10 -3.13
C ALA A 22 30.79 -17.80 -2.29
N GLY A 23 30.04 -17.91 -1.19
CA GLY A 23 30.12 -16.96 -0.07
C GLY A 23 29.04 -17.15 1.00
N ASP A 24 29.22 -18.15 1.86
CA ASP A 24 28.53 -18.26 3.15
C ASP A 24 28.70 -16.97 3.98
N SER A 25 27.61 -16.27 4.28
CA SER A 25 27.59 -15.27 5.34
C SER A 25 26.20 -15.10 5.94
N ALA A 26 26.21 -15.26 7.26
CA ALA A 26 25.12 -15.18 8.22
C ALA A 26 24.05 -14.11 7.98
N ALA A 27 22.84 -14.47 8.41
CA ALA A 27 21.69 -13.60 8.60
C ALA A 27 22.05 -12.27 9.28
N GLU A 28 22.00 -11.19 8.50
CA GLU A 28 21.78 -9.85 9.02
C GLU A 28 20.34 -9.43 8.71
N ARG A 29 19.63 -9.07 9.77
CA ARG A 29 18.33 -8.39 9.70
C ARG A 29 18.59 -7.03 9.06
N GLY A 30 18.15 -6.86 7.83
CA GLY A 30 18.23 -5.61 7.11
C GLY A 30 16.95 -5.45 6.31
N ASP A 31 16.16 -4.48 6.72
CA ASP A 31 15.05 -3.91 5.97
C ASP A 31 15.61 -3.27 4.69
N SER A 32 15.95 -4.10 3.70
CA SER A 32 16.43 -3.59 2.42
C SER A 32 15.20 -3.23 1.62
N ALA A 33 14.80 -1.95 1.71
CA ALA A 33 13.90 -1.35 0.73
C ALA A 33 14.29 -1.84 -0.67
N ASP A 34 13.32 -2.34 -1.43
CA ASP A 34 13.57 -2.82 -2.78
C ASP A 34 14.23 -1.70 -3.61
N PRO A 35 15.08 -2.05 -4.60
CA PRO A 35 15.72 -1.04 -5.44
C PRO A 35 14.66 -0.13 -6.09
N PRO A 36 15.00 1.15 -6.35
CA PRO A 36 14.01 2.15 -6.80
C PRO A 36 13.32 1.79 -8.12
N ASP A 37 13.97 0.96 -8.95
CA ASP A 37 13.45 0.49 -10.25
C ASP A 37 12.89 -0.94 -10.20
N ALA A 38 12.63 -1.49 -9.00
CA ALA A 38 12.04 -2.82 -8.86
C ALA A 38 10.67 -2.91 -9.58
N ALA A 39 10.50 -3.98 -10.32
CA ALA A 39 9.27 -4.28 -11.06
C ALA A 39 8.42 -5.32 -10.32
N TYR A 40 7.10 -5.14 -10.34
CA TYR A 40 6.16 -5.99 -9.64
C TYR A 40 5.03 -6.45 -10.57
N ASP A 41 4.58 -7.68 -10.33
CA ASP A 41 3.35 -8.20 -10.89
C ASP A 41 2.23 -7.98 -9.86
N LEU A 42 1.11 -7.41 -10.29
CA LEU A 42 0.01 -7.00 -9.44
C LEU A 42 -1.06 -8.09 -9.38
N HIS A 43 -1.46 -8.48 -8.18
CA HIS A 43 -2.44 -9.52 -7.93
C HIS A 43 -3.54 -9.02 -6.99
N ARG A 44 -4.67 -9.71 -6.97
CA ARG A 44 -5.83 -9.36 -6.14
C ARG A 44 -6.15 -10.43 -5.12
N SER A 45 -6.63 -10.03 -3.96
CA SER A 45 -7.34 -10.90 -3.03
C SER A 45 -8.65 -10.27 -2.60
N HIS A 46 -9.73 -11.06 -2.60
CA HIS A 46 -11.05 -10.57 -2.21
C HIS A 46 -11.18 -10.34 -0.70
N TRP A 47 -10.48 -11.13 0.11
CA TRP A 47 -10.52 -11.07 1.57
C TRP A 47 -9.18 -10.67 2.20
N GLY A 48 -8.13 -10.49 1.40
CA GLY A 48 -6.76 -10.25 1.87
C GLY A 48 -6.55 -8.95 2.64
N GLY A 49 -7.51 -8.02 2.63
CA GLY A 49 -7.47 -6.79 3.42
C GLY A 49 -7.96 -6.95 4.87
N ALA A 50 -8.51 -8.11 5.22
CA ALA A 50 -8.96 -8.38 6.59
C ALA A 50 -7.76 -8.52 7.54
N GLU A 51 -7.62 -7.56 8.46
CA GLU A 51 -6.68 -7.59 9.59
C GLU A 51 -5.22 -7.90 9.21
N PHE A 52 -4.81 -7.52 8.00
CA PHE A 52 -3.49 -7.84 7.45
C PHE A 52 -3.13 -9.34 7.48
N ALA A 53 -4.13 -10.23 7.46
CA ALA A 53 -3.98 -11.67 7.64
C ALA A 53 -3.04 -12.35 6.64
N LEU A 54 -2.72 -11.73 5.51
CA LEU A 54 -1.77 -12.28 4.54
C LEU A 54 -0.30 -12.17 4.99
N LEU A 55 0.02 -11.34 5.98
CA LEU A 55 1.35 -11.27 6.59
C LEU A 55 1.84 -12.65 7.08
N ASP A 56 0.94 -13.44 7.65
CA ASP A 56 1.26 -14.77 8.22
C ASP A 56 0.95 -15.94 7.27
N ARG A 57 0.52 -15.66 6.03
CA ARG A 57 -0.01 -16.69 5.11
C ARG A 57 0.71 -16.78 3.79
N ILE A 58 1.38 -15.70 3.39
CA ILE A 58 2.26 -15.70 2.23
C ILE A 58 3.64 -16.15 2.68
N SER A 59 4.20 -17.14 1.98
CA SER A 59 5.55 -17.66 2.19
C SER A 59 6.00 -18.38 0.93
N ALA A 60 7.27 -18.80 0.86
CA ALA A 60 7.78 -19.55 -0.28
C ALA A 60 7.02 -20.87 -0.54
N ASP A 61 6.52 -21.52 0.52
CA ASP A 61 5.74 -22.76 0.42
C ASP A 61 4.27 -22.50 0.06
N ALA A 62 3.76 -21.29 0.32
CA ALA A 62 2.38 -20.89 0.08
C ALA A 62 2.31 -19.48 -0.52
N PRO A 63 2.85 -19.26 -1.73
CA PRO A 63 3.06 -17.91 -2.28
C PRO A 63 1.77 -17.13 -2.48
N TYR A 64 0.66 -17.83 -2.74
CA TYR A 64 -0.65 -17.23 -2.98
C TYR A 64 -1.68 -17.56 -1.89
N ALA A 65 -1.26 -18.16 -0.78
CA ALA A 65 -2.14 -18.59 0.32
C ALA A 65 -3.41 -19.34 -0.15
N ALA A 66 -3.27 -20.18 -1.18
CA ALA A 66 -4.38 -20.75 -1.97
C ALA A 66 -5.38 -21.58 -1.13
N ASP A 67 -4.90 -22.25 -0.09
CA ASP A 67 -5.72 -23.09 0.80
C ASP A 67 -6.41 -22.30 1.92
N THR A 68 -6.36 -20.97 1.87
CA THR A 68 -6.96 -20.09 2.87
C THR A 68 -8.10 -19.26 2.28
N ARG A 69 -9.00 -18.77 3.14
CA ARG A 69 -10.04 -17.81 2.72
C ARG A 69 -9.48 -16.48 2.17
N PHE A 70 -8.18 -16.22 2.34
CA PHE A 70 -7.50 -15.01 1.93
C PHE A 70 -6.78 -15.16 0.58
N ALA A 71 -6.96 -16.31 -0.09
CA ALA A 71 -6.28 -16.67 -1.33
C ALA A 71 -6.13 -15.49 -2.31
N VAL A 72 -4.92 -15.38 -2.83
CA VAL A 72 -4.53 -14.43 -3.85
C VAL A 72 -4.78 -15.07 -5.21
N ASP A 73 -5.38 -14.33 -6.14
CA ASP A 73 -5.52 -14.77 -7.52
C ASP A 73 -4.12 -14.87 -8.16
N PRO A 74 -3.66 -16.07 -8.57
CA PRO A 74 -2.32 -16.24 -9.10
C PRO A 74 -2.14 -15.62 -10.48
N GLU A 75 -3.23 -15.27 -11.18
CA GLU A 75 -3.14 -14.55 -12.46
C GLU A 75 -2.94 -13.04 -12.18
N PRO A 76 -1.84 -12.44 -12.65
CA PRO A 76 -1.60 -11.02 -12.45
C PRO A 76 -2.58 -10.16 -13.26
N ILE A 77 -3.08 -9.09 -12.64
CA ILE A 77 -3.93 -8.08 -13.31
C ILE A 77 -3.13 -7.03 -14.07
N ALA A 78 -1.85 -6.88 -13.73
CA ALA A 78 -0.87 -6.05 -14.42
C ALA A 78 0.53 -6.58 -14.12
N THR A 79 1.47 -6.40 -15.03
CA THR A 79 2.85 -6.89 -14.89
C THR A 79 3.86 -5.77 -15.06
N ALA A 80 5.06 -5.97 -14.50
CA ALA A 80 6.20 -5.07 -14.58
C ALA A 80 5.89 -3.62 -14.20
N ARG A 81 5.23 -3.42 -13.05
CA ARG A 81 4.83 -2.12 -12.50
C ARG A 81 5.76 -1.68 -11.39
N SER A 82 6.01 -0.38 -11.26
CA SER A 82 6.60 0.15 -10.03
C SER A 82 5.53 0.29 -8.94
N LEU A 83 5.92 0.44 -7.67
CA LEU A 83 4.96 0.66 -6.59
C LEU A 83 4.21 2.01 -6.74
N ALA A 84 4.89 3.05 -7.23
CA ALA A 84 4.27 4.34 -7.52
C ALA A 84 3.21 4.23 -8.64
N ASP A 85 3.51 3.47 -9.71
CA ASP A 85 2.54 3.19 -10.78
C ASP A 85 1.36 2.35 -10.27
N ALA A 86 1.63 1.34 -9.43
CA ALA A 86 0.59 0.56 -8.78
C ALA A 86 -0.35 1.44 -7.93
N ALA A 87 0.21 2.33 -7.11
CA ALA A 87 -0.55 3.28 -6.30
C ALA A 87 -1.33 4.29 -7.16
N ALA A 88 -0.75 4.79 -8.24
CA ALA A 88 -1.37 5.80 -9.11
C ALA A 88 -2.50 5.24 -9.97
N ASN A 89 -2.34 4.03 -10.52
CA ASN A 89 -3.16 3.55 -11.63
C ASN A 89 -3.96 2.28 -11.34
N HIS A 90 -3.63 1.53 -10.27
CA HIS A 90 -4.23 0.22 -10.00
C HIS A 90 -4.90 0.13 -8.63
N LEU A 91 -4.45 0.92 -7.67
CA LEU A 91 -5.01 0.93 -6.32
C LEU A 91 -6.21 1.87 -6.23
N ASP A 92 -7.39 1.30 -5.97
CA ASP A 92 -8.55 2.07 -5.49
C ASP A 92 -8.43 2.25 -3.96
N PHE A 93 -8.02 3.44 -3.52
CA PHE A 93 -7.78 3.77 -2.12
C PHE A 93 -9.05 3.77 -1.26
N LEU A 94 -10.23 3.95 -1.85
CA LEU A 94 -11.50 3.90 -1.13
C LEU A 94 -11.93 2.46 -0.84
N HIS A 95 -11.71 1.55 -1.78
CA HIS A 95 -12.26 0.19 -1.72
C HIS A 95 -11.26 -0.89 -1.30
N HIS A 96 -9.96 -0.69 -1.50
CA HIS A 96 -8.95 -1.59 -0.99
C HIS A 96 -8.66 -1.28 0.49
N GLU A 97 -8.65 -2.33 1.31
CA GLU A 97 -8.42 -2.21 2.75
C GLU A 97 -6.97 -2.50 3.14
N ALA A 98 -6.20 -3.12 2.24
CA ALA A 98 -4.76 -3.33 2.37
C ALA A 98 -4.07 -3.31 1.00
N PHE A 99 -2.79 -2.97 1.02
CA PHE A 99 -1.85 -3.24 -0.05
C PHE A 99 -0.70 -4.06 0.51
N TYR A 100 -0.14 -4.99 -0.27
CA TYR A 100 1.04 -5.75 0.13
C TYR A 100 2.14 -5.62 -0.91
N ARG A 101 3.36 -5.30 -0.47
CA ARG A 101 4.57 -5.57 -1.23
C ARG A 101 5.06 -6.96 -0.84
N VAL A 102 5.30 -7.83 -1.80
CA VAL A 102 5.81 -9.18 -1.54
C VAL A 102 7.18 -9.30 -2.20
N SER A 103 8.23 -9.55 -1.42
CA SER A 103 9.58 -9.73 -1.94
C SER A 103 9.70 -11.02 -2.75
N ALA A 104 10.82 -11.21 -3.46
CA ALA A 104 11.05 -12.45 -4.23
C ALA A 104 11.11 -13.71 -3.36
N ASP A 105 11.51 -13.58 -2.10
CA ASP A 105 11.50 -14.67 -1.11
C ASP A 105 10.12 -14.85 -0.46
N TYR A 106 9.07 -14.26 -1.04
CA TYR A 106 7.70 -14.31 -0.57
C TYR A 106 7.52 -13.77 0.85
N ARG A 107 8.24 -12.69 1.21
CA ARG A 107 8.03 -11.97 2.46
C ARG A 107 7.10 -10.78 2.22
N PRO A 108 5.89 -10.77 2.80
CA PRO A 108 4.96 -9.65 2.64
C PRO A 108 5.29 -8.50 3.61
N THR A 109 5.25 -7.27 3.11
CA THR A 109 5.14 -6.02 3.87
C THR A 109 3.75 -5.44 3.60
N ALA A 110 2.99 -5.13 4.65
CA ALA A 110 1.64 -4.60 4.54
C ALA A 110 1.64 -3.07 4.56
N PHE A 111 0.69 -2.47 3.85
CA PHE A 111 0.46 -1.03 3.81
C PHE A 111 -1.03 -0.73 4.00
N HIS A 112 -1.31 0.34 4.74
CA HIS A 112 -2.60 1.02 4.78
C HIS A 112 -2.80 1.86 3.52
N PRO A 113 -3.86 1.61 2.73
CA PRO A 113 -4.37 2.57 1.75
C PRO A 113 -5.06 3.72 2.49
N VAL A 114 -4.49 4.91 2.39
CA VAL A 114 -5.05 6.14 2.96
C VAL A 114 -5.68 6.94 1.84
N TRP A 115 -7.00 6.90 1.74
CA TRP A 115 -7.75 7.69 0.77
C TRP A 115 -7.89 9.15 1.19
N PHE A 116 -7.53 10.08 0.30
CA PHE A 116 -7.57 11.52 0.57
C PHE A 116 -8.90 12.18 0.23
N GLY A 117 -9.89 11.44 -0.29
CA GLY A 117 -11.17 12.04 -0.64
C GLY A 117 -11.92 12.60 0.56
N LEU A 118 -12.54 13.77 0.38
CA LEU A 118 -13.15 14.55 1.48
C LEU A 118 -14.68 14.57 1.42
N GLU A 119 -15.33 13.74 0.59
CA GLU A 119 -16.78 13.76 0.40
C GLU A 119 -17.61 13.41 1.66
N VAL A 120 -16.97 12.86 2.69
CA VAL A 120 -17.59 12.61 4.00
C VAL A 120 -17.23 13.70 5.01
N ASP A 121 -16.12 14.41 4.78
CA ASP A 121 -15.48 15.31 5.74
C ASP A 121 -15.71 16.80 5.40
N SER A 122 -16.24 17.10 4.21
CA SER A 122 -16.47 18.45 3.68
C SER A 122 -17.86 18.55 3.04
N ASP A 123 -18.62 19.58 3.41
CA ASP A 123 -19.95 19.85 2.86
C ASP A 123 -19.88 20.35 1.41
N THR A 124 -18.74 20.90 1.00
CA THR A 124 -18.56 21.43 -0.35
C THR A 124 -18.04 20.39 -1.35
N VAL A 125 -17.30 19.37 -0.91
CA VAL A 125 -16.73 18.33 -1.78
C VAL A 125 -17.76 17.23 -2.04
N GLU A 126 -18.33 17.19 -3.24
CA GLU A 126 -19.34 16.18 -3.59
C GLU A 126 -18.76 14.79 -3.88
N ARG A 127 -17.56 14.74 -4.46
CA ARG A 127 -16.91 13.50 -4.88
C ARG A 127 -15.40 13.68 -4.95
N SER A 128 -14.68 12.61 -4.66
CA SER A 128 -13.23 12.52 -4.92
C SER A 128 -12.87 11.30 -5.76
N GLU A 129 -11.76 11.40 -6.47
CA GLU A 129 -11.16 10.27 -7.17
C GLU A 129 -10.84 9.15 -6.17
N THR A 130 -11.02 7.90 -6.58
CA THR A 130 -10.71 6.74 -5.73
C THR A 130 -9.39 6.08 -6.09
N VAL A 131 -8.95 6.21 -7.34
CA VAL A 131 -7.68 5.70 -7.86
C VAL A 131 -6.66 6.84 -7.92
N GLY A 132 -5.42 6.57 -7.49
CA GLY A 132 -4.34 7.56 -7.47
C GLY A 132 -4.54 8.73 -6.50
N HIS A 133 -5.54 8.65 -5.60
CA HIS A 133 -5.93 9.74 -4.72
C HIS A 133 -5.74 9.38 -3.24
N GLY A 134 -4.49 9.17 -2.86
CA GLY A 134 -4.15 8.71 -1.53
C GLY A 134 -2.66 8.52 -1.28
N ALA A 135 -2.34 7.83 -0.21
CA ALA A 135 -1.00 7.38 0.13
C ALA A 135 -1.04 5.95 0.66
N LEU A 136 -0.02 5.17 0.37
CA LEU A 136 0.26 3.90 1.05
C LEU A 136 1.19 4.18 2.21
N VAL A 137 0.81 3.72 3.39
CA VAL A 137 1.61 3.86 4.62
C VAL A 137 1.87 2.50 5.19
N GLU A 138 3.14 2.15 5.42
CA GLU A 138 3.49 0.86 6.01
C GLU A 138 2.69 0.59 7.29
N ALA A 139 2.09 -0.60 7.33
CA ALA A 139 1.20 -0.99 8.39
C ALA A 139 1.98 -1.66 9.52
N VAL A 140 1.77 -1.16 10.73
CA VAL A 140 2.06 -1.86 11.98
C VAL A 140 0.70 -2.31 12.53
N PRO A 141 0.33 -3.60 12.43
CA PRO A 141 -1.03 -4.06 12.74
C PRO A 141 -1.53 -3.66 14.13
N GLU A 142 -0.66 -3.63 15.13
CA GLU A 142 -0.96 -3.22 16.50
C GLU A 142 -1.42 -1.76 16.59
N ASP A 143 -0.90 -0.89 15.72
CA ASP A 143 -1.21 0.54 15.69
C ASP A 143 -2.29 0.91 14.66
N ALA A 144 -2.78 -0.06 13.88
CA ALA A 144 -3.68 0.16 12.75
C ALA A 144 -4.92 0.98 13.13
N ASN A 145 -5.51 0.70 14.29
CA ASN A 145 -6.70 1.42 14.77
C ASN A 145 -6.38 2.86 15.17
N TYR A 146 -5.25 3.08 15.84
CA TYR A 146 -4.80 4.42 16.22
C TYR A 146 -4.52 5.26 14.97
N PHE A 147 -3.78 4.70 14.01
CA PHE A 147 -3.47 5.35 12.74
C PHE A 147 -4.74 5.74 11.97
N ARG A 148 -5.69 4.80 11.81
CA ARG A 148 -6.99 5.07 11.16
C ARG A 148 -7.77 6.18 11.85
N GLY A 149 -7.76 6.21 13.18
CA GLY A 149 -8.36 7.28 13.98
C GLY A 149 -7.71 8.63 13.73
N TRP A 150 -6.37 8.67 13.70
CA TRP A 150 -5.59 9.87 13.41
C TRP A 150 -5.85 10.40 12.00
N VAL A 151 -5.87 9.53 10.98
CA VAL A 151 -6.20 9.91 9.59
C VAL A 151 -7.59 10.52 9.54
N ARG A 152 -8.59 9.86 10.16
CA ARG A 152 -9.97 10.35 10.17
C ARG A 152 -10.07 11.74 10.82
N GLY A 153 -9.41 11.95 11.96
CA GLY A 153 -9.39 13.25 12.64
C GLY A 153 -8.72 14.33 11.78
N THR A 154 -7.62 13.99 11.12
CA THR A 154 -6.90 14.92 10.23
C THR A 154 -7.76 15.32 9.03
N LYS A 155 -8.46 14.37 8.40
CA LYS A 155 -9.36 14.66 7.28
C LYS A 155 -10.54 15.54 7.67
N ALA A 156 -11.14 15.31 8.84
CA ALA A 156 -12.23 16.17 9.34
C ALA A 156 -11.79 17.64 9.46
N VAL A 157 -10.58 17.89 9.98
CA VAL A 157 -10.02 19.25 10.08
C VAL A 157 -9.73 19.84 8.70
N VAL A 158 -9.16 19.06 7.78
CA VAL A 158 -8.88 19.51 6.42
C VAL A 158 -10.18 19.80 5.64
N GLY A 159 -11.21 18.98 5.81
CA GLY A 159 -12.54 19.22 5.22
C GLY A 159 -13.14 20.54 5.70
N GLU A 160 -13.07 20.81 7.01
CA GLU A 160 -13.51 22.09 7.59
C GLU A 160 -12.71 23.29 7.05
N MET A 161 -11.40 23.13 6.84
CA MET A 161 -10.57 24.16 6.20
C MET A 161 -10.99 24.42 4.75
N VAL A 162 -11.35 23.38 4.00
CA VAL A 162 -11.86 23.50 2.63
C VAL A 162 -13.20 24.21 2.61
N ASP A 163 -14.14 23.84 3.48
CA ASP A 163 -15.47 24.46 3.54
C ASP A 163 -15.42 25.94 3.91
N ARG A 164 -14.44 26.33 4.72
CA ARG A 164 -14.19 27.74 5.08
C ARG A 164 -13.35 28.50 4.05
N GLY A 165 -12.93 27.85 2.96
CA GLY A 165 -12.07 28.45 1.94
C GLY A 165 -10.64 28.77 2.42
N ALA A 166 -10.21 28.21 3.56
CA ALA A 166 -8.85 28.35 4.06
C ALA A 166 -7.86 27.49 3.26
N LEU A 167 -8.34 26.44 2.60
CA LEU A 167 -7.56 25.57 1.73
C LEU A 167 -8.34 25.26 0.44
N GLY A 168 -7.66 25.35 -0.71
CA GLY A 168 -8.24 24.92 -1.98
C GLY A 168 -8.24 23.39 -2.11
N ARG A 169 -9.17 22.82 -2.90
CA ARG A 169 -9.30 21.37 -3.06
C ARG A 169 -8.02 20.67 -3.51
N GLY A 170 -7.32 21.22 -4.50
CA GLY A 170 -6.05 20.65 -4.98
C GLY A 170 -4.97 20.64 -3.89
N ALA A 171 -4.87 21.73 -3.12
CA ALA A 171 -3.91 21.84 -2.02
C ALA A 171 -4.27 20.96 -0.81
N ALA A 172 -5.52 20.48 -0.71
CA ALA A 172 -5.94 19.60 0.38
C ALA A 172 -5.30 18.21 0.30
N ALA A 173 -5.17 17.64 -0.91
CA ALA A 173 -4.50 16.37 -1.10
C ALA A 173 -3.01 16.46 -0.77
N ASP A 174 -2.34 17.52 -1.25
CA ASP A 174 -0.92 17.78 -0.93
C ASP A 174 -0.72 17.95 0.59
N TYR A 175 -1.60 18.73 1.23
CA TYR A 175 -1.56 18.91 2.68
C TYR A 175 -1.74 17.58 3.43
N LEU A 176 -2.69 16.73 3.02
CA LEU A 176 -2.88 15.41 3.63
C LEU A 176 -1.66 14.50 3.43
N ALA A 177 -1.04 14.52 2.25
CA ALA A 177 0.19 13.77 1.97
C ALA A 177 1.34 14.21 2.91
N ASP A 178 1.52 15.51 3.09
CA ASP A 178 2.52 16.07 4.01
C ASP A 178 2.22 15.71 5.47
N ARG A 179 0.94 15.74 5.88
CA ARG A 179 0.54 15.31 7.23
C ARG A 179 0.86 13.84 7.46
N VAL A 180 0.53 12.97 6.51
CA VAL A 180 0.84 11.53 6.58
C VAL A 180 2.33 11.28 6.70
N ARG A 181 3.15 11.94 5.86
CA ARG A 181 4.61 11.85 5.93
C ARG A 181 5.16 12.33 7.28
N SER A 182 4.59 13.40 7.84
CA SER A 182 5.03 13.90 9.15
C SER A 182 4.64 12.99 10.33
N TRP A 183 3.65 12.12 10.15
CA TRP A 183 3.18 11.21 11.19
C TRP A 183 3.98 9.91 11.26
N THR A 184 4.59 9.52 10.15
CA THR A 184 5.00 8.13 9.91
C THR A 184 6.34 7.73 10.54
N ASP A 185 7.06 8.65 11.19
CA ASP A 185 8.41 8.42 11.75
C ASP A 185 9.29 7.63 10.76
N ASP A 186 9.65 6.38 11.09
CA ASP A 186 10.49 5.49 10.28
C ASP A 186 9.70 4.62 9.28
N ARG A 187 8.37 4.74 9.20
CA ARG A 187 7.52 3.92 8.31
C ARG A 187 7.62 4.37 6.86
N GLU A 188 7.64 3.40 5.95
CA GLU A 188 7.64 3.70 4.52
C GLU A 188 6.31 4.35 4.07
N VAL A 189 6.42 5.40 3.25
CA VAL A 189 5.28 6.06 2.61
C VAL A 189 5.47 6.07 1.10
N ILE A 190 4.52 5.47 0.37
CA ILE A 190 4.49 5.45 -1.08
C ILE A 190 3.34 6.35 -1.54
N LEU A 191 3.67 7.37 -2.32
CA LEU A 191 2.67 8.22 -2.98
C LEU A 191 2.45 7.76 -4.43
N PRO A 192 1.24 7.95 -4.97
CA PRO A 192 0.99 8.00 -6.41
C PRO A 192 1.99 8.95 -7.10
N GLY A 193 2.58 8.51 -8.21
CA GLY A 193 3.48 9.32 -9.04
C GLY A 193 2.79 10.37 -9.89
#